data_AF-A0A9N8EFE9-F1
#
_entry.id   AF-A0A9N8EFE9-F1
#
_cell.length_a   1.000
_cell.length_b   1.000
_cell.length_c   1.000
_cell.angle_alpha   90.00
_cell.angle_beta   90.00
_cell.angle_gamma   90.00
#
_symmetry.space_group_name_H-M   'P 1'
#
loop_
_entity.id
_entity.type
_entity.pdbx_description
1 polymer ?
#
loop_
_entity_poly.entity_id
_entity_poly.type
_entity_poly.pdbx_seq_one_letter_code
_entity_poly.pdbx_strand_id
1 'polypeptide(L)'
;MAGTRLTIQLIFVVEFFLLALAALYFGLYRTKDPISHNLPIYQRGRALIQESLRVLEETDLSALPILPLAIATSEQYKSSFAQQQQQSVPHVSFQIKTPEEINEVCQQQQTVVTNSHSVWLCPPSSSNDANKITIKEGVTLLYPNTDNPEQIQSLTENLLKTLPSSSPARKRQRKPLKVTLMLEHHRKEWQDWADALASWIHNNQQTLLAWPCVQQQNGIDTQVILSTLQENQASQSKDNNNSGPRLVSTLDVQDSIVDRQTSNSWNVILYIPKKTPLHFVQDDTTTTASPAMYADSTLVTTIGQPETLTVEQTQTITTTEQDGNETITKTREETTHEQLPVSIDKLVEDAMAPLGEFLLQQCMGATTTINNADDDDVQVESDGSLPQWQSETWLQQTVATVYQQVKREIRDEADWLLQSSTWVVIDDAVAAQWQTLVQAMQEVARHVESASDNKQTSQQHWLQALTILEDALDHLQVLRTDPTLMEPLRFSAPQFLAIFAPLCLPLFFPHLIGLIREWKRYKLLHSKKTE
;
A
#
# COMPACT_ATOMS: atom_id res chain seq x y z
N MET A 1 40.83 44.51 -57.41
CA MET A 1 40.66 43.55 -56.30
C MET A 1 40.10 44.17 -55.00
N ALA A 2 40.17 45.49 -54.77
CA ALA A 2 39.56 46.08 -53.57
C ALA A 2 38.02 45.96 -53.53
N GLY A 3 37.36 46.09 -54.69
CA GLY A 3 35.91 45.92 -54.81
C GLY A 3 35.43 44.53 -54.40
N THR A 4 36.10 43.45 -54.83
CA THR A 4 35.70 42.09 -54.47
C THR A 4 35.88 41.79 -52.98
N ARG A 5 36.94 42.31 -52.34
CA ARG A 5 37.12 42.19 -50.87
C ARG A 5 36.04 42.92 -50.08
N LEU A 6 35.63 44.10 -50.54
CA LEU A 6 34.52 44.85 -49.95
C LEU A 6 33.22 44.04 -50.03
N THR A 7 32.92 43.46 -51.20
CA THR A 7 31.71 42.65 -51.41
C THR A 7 31.69 41.43 -50.50
N ILE A 8 32.81 40.72 -50.34
CA ILE A 8 32.90 39.55 -49.44
C ILE A 8 32.64 39.96 -47.99
N GLN A 9 33.27 41.03 -47.49
CA GLN A 9 33.05 41.52 -46.13
C GLN A 9 31.59 41.99 -45.93
N LEU A 10 30.99 42.62 -46.94
CA LEU A 10 29.59 43.04 -46.89
C LEU A 10 28.65 41.83 -46.75
N ILE A 11 28.88 40.77 -47.52
CA ILE A 11 28.07 39.55 -47.46
C ILE A 11 28.11 38.95 -46.04
N PHE A 12 29.30 38.78 -45.46
CA PHE A 12 29.41 38.25 -44.09
C PHE A 12 28.72 39.12 -43.04
N VAL A 13 28.86 40.45 -43.14
CA VAL A 13 28.18 41.37 -42.20
C VAL A 13 26.66 41.30 -42.35
N VAL A 14 26.15 41.23 -43.58
CA VAL A 14 24.71 41.10 -43.86
C VAL A 14 24.18 39.75 -43.36
N GLU A 15 24.88 38.65 -43.62
CA GLU A 15 24.49 37.31 -43.16
C GLU A 15 24.47 37.24 -41.63
N PHE A 16 25.51 37.73 -40.96
CA PHE A 16 25.54 37.81 -39.50
C PHE A 16 24.43 38.70 -38.93
N PHE A 17 24.15 39.85 -39.58
CA PHE A 17 23.08 40.74 -39.16
C PHE A 17 21.71 40.06 -39.30
N LEU A 18 21.47 39.35 -40.39
CA LEU A 18 20.24 38.58 -40.61
C LEU A 18 20.10 37.43 -39.59
N LEU A 19 21.19 36.71 -39.28
CA LEU A 19 21.21 35.69 -38.24
C LEU A 19 20.93 36.27 -36.85
N ALA A 20 21.57 37.39 -36.50
CA ALA A 20 21.33 38.07 -35.24
C ALA A 20 19.89 38.58 -35.14
N LEU A 21 19.37 39.17 -36.22
CA LEU A 21 17.99 39.65 -36.29
C LEU A 21 16.99 38.49 -36.23
N ALA A 22 17.27 37.35 -36.86
CA ALA A 22 16.46 36.14 -36.76
C ALA A 22 16.50 35.54 -35.34
N ALA A 23 17.67 35.49 -34.69
CA ALA A 23 17.80 35.01 -33.31
C ALA A 23 17.09 35.92 -32.31
N LEU A 24 17.16 37.24 -32.52
CA LEU A 24 16.52 38.26 -31.68
C LEU A 24 15.01 38.29 -31.94
N TYR A 25 14.58 38.16 -33.19
CA TYR A 25 13.19 37.98 -33.57
C TYR A 25 12.62 36.71 -32.94
N PHE A 26 13.32 35.58 -33.08
CA PHE A 26 12.91 34.32 -32.49
C PHE A 26 12.89 34.45 -30.96
N GLY A 27 13.90 35.02 -30.31
CA GLY A 27 13.97 35.20 -28.86
C GLY A 27 12.88 36.12 -28.29
N LEU A 28 12.54 37.22 -28.98
CA LEU A 28 11.53 38.18 -28.52
C LEU A 28 10.09 37.79 -28.88
N TYR A 29 9.89 37.19 -30.06
CA TYR A 29 8.57 36.91 -30.60
C TYR A 29 8.17 35.43 -30.51
N ARG A 30 9.02 34.56 -29.93
CA ARG A 30 8.70 33.14 -29.60
C ARG A 30 7.46 32.93 -28.74
N THR A 31 6.74 33.96 -28.31
CA THR A 31 5.51 33.79 -27.54
C THR A 31 4.26 34.31 -28.24
N LYS A 32 4.42 35.08 -29.34
CA LYS A 32 3.32 35.77 -30.03
C LYS A 32 3.28 35.57 -31.54
N ASP A 33 4.22 34.83 -32.13
CA ASP A 33 4.30 34.71 -33.58
C ASP A 33 3.40 33.58 -34.13
N PRO A 34 2.30 33.89 -34.85
CA PRO A 34 1.37 32.88 -35.36
C PRO A 34 1.98 31.96 -36.42
N ILE A 35 3.13 32.31 -37.00
CA ILE A 35 3.77 31.56 -38.08
C ILE A 35 4.54 30.34 -37.55
N SER A 36 5.29 30.50 -36.46
CA SER A 36 5.97 29.37 -35.80
C SER A 36 5.01 28.38 -35.15
N HIS A 37 3.80 28.84 -34.82
CA HIS A 37 2.72 28.07 -34.20
C HIS A 37 1.98 27.10 -35.12
N ASN A 38 2.07 27.34 -36.43
CA ASN A 38 1.38 26.57 -37.46
C ASN A 38 2.30 25.56 -38.17
N LEU A 39 3.49 25.29 -37.62
CA LEU A 39 4.37 24.25 -38.15
C LEU A 39 3.75 22.88 -37.86
N PRO A 40 3.37 22.10 -38.90
CA PRO A 40 2.57 20.87 -38.74
C PRO A 40 3.28 19.78 -37.92
N ILE A 41 4.61 19.83 -37.81
CA ILE A 41 5.43 18.92 -37.01
C ILE A 41 5.10 19.06 -35.51
N TYR A 42 4.77 20.27 -35.04
CA TYR A 42 4.47 20.53 -33.62
C TYR A 42 3.03 20.21 -33.20
N GLN A 43 2.16 19.86 -34.16
CA GLN A 43 0.74 19.62 -33.88
C GLN A 43 0.34 18.14 -33.97
N ARG A 44 1.22 17.25 -34.45
CA ARG A 44 0.91 15.83 -34.64
C ARG A 44 0.54 15.12 -33.33
N GLY A 45 1.29 15.38 -32.26
CA GLY A 45 1.01 14.81 -30.93
C GLY A 45 -0.30 15.32 -30.30
N ARG A 46 -0.72 16.56 -30.60
CA ARG A 46 -1.97 17.13 -30.06
C ARG A 46 -3.22 16.42 -30.57
N ALA A 47 -3.24 16.05 -31.85
CA ALA A 47 -4.34 15.27 -32.41
C ALA A 47 -4.46 13.88 -31.76
N LEU A 48 -3.32 13.25 -31.47
CA LEU A 48 -3.28 11.97 -30.74
C LEU A 48 -3.82 12.11 -29.32
N ILE A 49 -3.44 13.17 -28.61
CA ILE A 49 -3.95 13.45 -27.25
C ILE A 49 -5.47 13.65 -27.29
N GLN A 50 -5.99 14.44 -28.24
CA GLN A 50 -7.44 14.65 -28.39
C GLN A 50 -8.20 13.35 -28.67
N GLU A 51 -7.71 12.52 -29.59
CA GLU A 51 -8.34 11.24 -29.91
C GLU A 51 -8.31 10.30 -28.70
N SER A 52 -7.18 10.24 -28.00
CA SER A 52 -7.02 9.37 -26.85
C SER A 52 -7.89 9.78 -25.65
N LEU A 53 -8.10 11.09 -25.45
CA LEU A 53 -9.03 11.59 -24.43
C LEU A 53 -10.44 11.11 -24.69
N ARG A 54 -10.87 11.12 -25.96
CA ARG A 54 -12.18 10.61 -26.34
C ARG A 54 -12.32 9.12 -26.00
N VAL A 55 -11.29 8.32 -26.28
CA VAL A 55 -11.26 6.90 -25.92
C VAL A 55 -11.36 6.70 -24.40
N LEU A 56 -10.64 7.51 -23.61
CA LEU A 56 -10.71 7.49 -22.15
C LEU A 56 -12.08 7.91 -21.59
N GLU A 57 -12.80 8.80 -22.28
CA GLU A 57 -14.17 9.17 -21.91
C GLU A 57 -15.17 8.04 -22.17
N GLU A 58 -15.02 7.33 -23.29
CA GLU A 58 -15.83 6.15 -23.62
C GLU A 58 -15.57 4.99 -22.64
N THR A 59 -14.37 4.93 -22.03
CA THR A 59 -14.00 3.91 -21.04
C THR A 59 -14.38 4.38 -19.62
N ASP A 60 -15.63 4.13 -19.22
CA ASP A 60 -16.12 4.50 -17.89
C ASP A 60 -16.22 3.31 -16.93
N LEU A 61 -15.20 3.16 -16.09
CA LEU A 61 -15.21 2.23 -14.96
C LEU A 61 -15.97 2.79 -13.73
N SER A 62 -16.61 3.96 -13.82
CA SER A 62 -17.49 4.44 -12.75
C SER A 62 -18.68 3.50 -12.51
N ALA A 63 -19.02 2.67 -13.50
CA ALA A 63 -20.06 1.65 -13.44
C ALA A 63 -19.55 0.28 -12.95
N LEU A 64 -18.37 0.21 -12.33
CA LEU A 64 -17.82 -1.04 -11.82
C LEU A 64 -18.82 -1.73 -10.89
N PRO A 65 -19.26 -2.97 -11.20
CA PRO A 65 -20.06 -3.72 -10.26
C PRO A 65 -19.15 -4.03 -9.06
N ILE A 66 -19.35 -3.29 -7.97
CA ILE A 66 -18.85 -3.69 -6.66
C ILE A 66 -19.41 -5.10 -6.45
N LEU A 67 -18.53 -6.09 -6.27
CA LEU A 67 -18.96 -7.48 -6.16
C LEU A 67 -20.01 -7.54 -5.05
N PRO A 68 -21.22 -8.04 -5.34
CA PRO A 68 -22.23 -8.12 -4.32
C PRO A 68 -21.73 -9.09 -3.25
N LEU A 69 -21.62 -8.63 -2.00
CA LEU A 69 -21.29 -9.48 -0.87
C LEU A 69 -22.29 -10.64 -0.84
N ALA A 70 -21.81 -11.87 -1.06
CA ALA A 70 -22.66 -13.04 -1.09
C ALA A 70 -22.83 -13.59 0.33
N ILE A 71 -24.00 -13.39 0.92
CA ILE A 71 -24.35 -13.88 2.26
C ILE A 71 -25.21 -15.14 2.12
N ALA A 72 -24.72 -16.27 2.62
CA ALA A 72 -25.49 -17.51 2.75
C ALA A 72 -26.27 -17.50 4.08
N THR A 73 -27.58 -17.70 4.03
CA THR A 73 -28.46 -17.70 5.22
C THR A 73 -29.56 -18.74 5.11
N SER A 74 -30.15 -19.14 6.25
CA SER A 74 -31.25 -20.10 6.30
C SER A 74 -32.56 -19.47 5.85
N GLU A 75 -33.56 -20.28 5.47
CA GLU A 75 -34.90 -19.76 5.13
C GLU A 75 -35.53 -18.95 6.26
N GLN A 76 -35.16 -19.24 7.50
CA GLN A 76 -35.72 -18.59 8.69
C GLN A 76 -35.43 -17.09 8.74
N TYR A 77 -34.32 -16.63 8.15
CA TYR A 77 -33.92 -15.22 8.16
C TYR A 77 -34.27 -14.48 6.85
N LYS A 78 -34.80 -15.19 5.85
CA LYS A 78 -35.09 -14.66 4.51
C LYS A 78 -36.01 -13.44 4.53
N SER A 79 -37.06 -13.45 5.33
CA SER A 79 -38.08 -12.38 5.38
C SER A 79 -37.53 -11.07 5.93
N SER A 80 -36.67 -11.15 6.95
CA SER A 80 -36.04 -9.99 7.59
C SER A 80 -35.06 -9.30 6.66
N PHE A 81 -34.26 -10.07 5.90
CA PHE A 81 -33.31 -9.50 4.94
C PHE A 81 -33.96 -9.01 3.63
N ALA A 82 -35.06 -9.64 3.19
CA ALA A 82 -35.78 -9.24 1.97
C ALA A 82 -36.38 -7.82 2.06
N GLN A 83 -36.80 -7.38 3.26
CA GLN A 83 -37.25 -5.99 3.47
C GLN A 83 -36.11 -4.97 3.36
N GLN A 84 -34.88 -5.37 3.68
CA GLN A 84 -33.74 -4.47 3.80
C GLN A 84 -32.93 -4.34 2.50
N GLN A 85 -32.94 -5.37 1.64
CA GLN A 85 -32.35 -5.30 0.30
C GLN A 85 -32.94 -4.14 -0.54
N GLN A 86 -34.15 -3.68 -0.18
CA GLN A 86 -34.80 -2.51 -0.78
C GLN A 86 -34.35 -1.16 -0.21
N GLN A 87 -33.65 -1.12 0.94
CA GLN A 87 -33.48 0.12 1.70
C GLN A 87 -32.05 0.62 1.93
N SER A 88 -30.98 -0.18 1.86
CA SER A 88 -29.67 0.37 2.30
C SER A 88 -28.38 -0.18 1.69
N VAL A 89 -28.32 -1.36 1.05
CA VAL A 89 -27.05 -1.87 0.53
C VAL A 89 -27.21 -2.50 -0.87
N PRO A 90 -27.04 -1.72 -1.95
CA PRO A 90 -27.21 -2.20 -3.33
C PRO A 90 -26.18 -3.26 -3.77
N HIS A 91 -25.19 -3.57 -2.92
CA HIS A 91 -24.07 -4.46 -3.22
C HIS A 91 -24.03 -5.68 -2.28
N VAL A 92 -25.18 -6.20 -1.83
CA VAL A 92 -25.26 -7.45 -1.07
C VAL A 92 -26.25 -8.40 -1.73
N SER A 93 -25.77 -9.58 -2.12
CA SER A 93 -26.60 -10.66 -2.65
C SER A 93 -26.80 -11.71 -1.57
N PHE A 94 -28.04 -11.99 -1.20
CA PHE A 94 -28.36 -13.07 -0.27
C PHE A 94 -28.70 -14.34 -1.06
N GLN A 95 -28.09 -15.47 -0.67
CA GLN A 95 -28.50 -16.79 -1.13
C GLN A 95 -29.05 -17.59 0.04
N ILE A 96 -30.22 -18.15 -0.16
CA ILE A 96 -30.86 -19.01 0.83
C ILE A 96 -30.33 -20.42 0.64
N LYS A 97 -29.80 -21.00 1.71
CA LYS A 97 -29.26 -22.35 1.76
C LYS A 97 -30.11 -23.23 2.65
N THR A 98 -30.06 -24.55 2.43
CA THR A 98 -30.80 -25.47 3.28
C THR A 98 -30.17 -25.49 4.68
N PRO A 99 -30.94 -25.78 5.74
CA PRO A 99 -30.40 -25.92 7.09
C PRO A 99 -29.29 -26.97 7.18
N GLU A 100 -29.36 -28.01 6.34
CA GLU A 100 -28.37 -29.07 6.24
C GLU A 100 -27.04 -28.53 5.67
N GLU A 101 -27.08 -27.77 4.57
CA GLU A 101 -25.90 -27.12 3.98
C GLU A 101 -25.22 -26.14 4.95
N ILE A 102 -26.02 -25.36 5.68
CA ILE A 102 -25.50 -24.40 6.66
C ILE A 102 -24.88 -25.16 7.85
N ASN A 103 -25.56 -26.18 8.38
CA ASN A 103 -25.01 -26.98 9.47
C ASN A 103 -23.74 -27.71 9.05
N GLU A 104 -23.65 -28.21 7.82
CA GLU A 104 -22.44 -28.85 7.31
C GLU A 104 -21.26 -27.87 7.32
N VAL A 105 -21.42 -26.65 6.79
CA VAL A 105 -20.35 -25.63 6.78
C VAL A 105 -20.04 -25.09 8.19
N CYS A 106 -21.05 -24.92 9.03
CA CYS A 106 -20.88 -24.32 10.36
C CYS A 106 -20.42 -25.31 11.44
N GLN A 107 -20.68 -26.61 11.28
CA GLN A 107 -20.27 -27.67 12.23
C GLN A 107 -19.06 -28.47 11.75
N GLN A 108 -18.91 -28.69 10.45
CA GLN A 108 -17.75 -29.41 9.94
C GLN A 108 -16.63 -28.40 9.65
N GLN A 109 -15.49 -28.59 10.32
CA GLN A 109 -14.22 -27.97 9.94
C GLN A 109 -13.71 -28.40 8.55
N GLN A 110 -14.57 -28.92 7.67
CA GLN A 110 -14.17 -29.33 6.34
C GLN A 110 -14.06 -28.14 5.40
N THR A 111 -12.98 -28.19 4.62
CA THR A 111 -12.62 -27.38 3.46
C THR A 111 -13.69 -27.48 2.37
N VAL A 112 -14.93 -27.04 2.63
CA VAL A 112 -15.95 -26.93 1.58
C VAL A 112 -15.66 -25.63 0.83
N VAL A 113 -14.67 -25.75 -0.05
CA VAL A 113 -14.33 -24.86 -1.16
C VAL A 113 -15.53 -24.77 -2.09
N THR A 114 -16.58 -24.05 -1.67
CA THR A 114 -17.65 -23.63 -2.57
C THR A 114 -17.56 -22.12 -2.72
N ASN A 115 -16.72 -21.71 -3.67
CA ASN A 115 -16.25 -20.36 -4.04
C ASN A 115 -17.34 -19.33 -4.42
N SER A 116 -18.56 -19.44 -3.89
CA SER A 116 -19.68 -18.57 -4.24
C SER A 116 -20.13 -17.64 -3.13
N HIS A 117 -19.79 -17.92 -1.86
CA HIS A 117 -20.26 -17.16 -0.71
C HIS A 117 -19.10 -16.66 0.14
N SER A 118 -19.25 -15.40 0.57
CA SER A 118 -18.23 -14.63 1.27
C SER A 118 -18.46 -14.63 2.78
N VAL A 119 -19.72 -14.67 3.18
CA VAL A 119 -20.17 -14.66 4.57
C VAL A 119 -21.24 -15.73 4.75
N TRP A 120 -21.11 -16.56 5.79
CA TRP A 120 -22.12 -17.54 6.17
C TRP A 120 -22.73 -17.17 7.52
N LEU A 121 -24.05 -17.12 7.57
CA LEU A 121 -24.78 -16.93 8.82
C LEU A 121 -25.08 -18.30 9.42
N CYS A 122 -24.36 -18.65 10.47
CA CYS A 122 -24.50 -19.90 11.19
C CYS A 122 -25.63 -19.84 12.21
N PRO A 123 -26.25 -20.97 12.58
CA PRO A 123 -27.18 -21.02 13.71
C PRO A 123 -26.44 -20.68 15.02
N PRO A 124 -27.17 -20.18 16.03
CA PRO A 124 -26.58 -19.85 17.32
C PRO A 124 -25.86 -21.06 17.91
N SER A 125 -24.64 -20.85 18.40
CA SER A 125 -23.90 -21.89 19.11
C SER A 125 -24.64 -22.23 20.40
N SER A 126 -24.69 -23.51 20.78
CA SER A 126 -25.30 -23.94 22.03
C SER A 126 -24.56 -23.44 23.29
N SER A 127 -23.39 -22.83 23.13
CA SER A 127 -22.71 -22.08 24.18
C SER A 127 -23.38 -20.72 24.34
N ASN A 128 -23.77 -20.37 25.58
CA ASN A 128 -24.33 -19.05 25.98
C ASN A 128 -23.37 -17.86 25.77
N ASP A 129 -22.34 -18.03 24.96
CA ASP A 129 -21.31 -17.03 24.75
C ASP A 129 -21.79 -16.02 23.68
N ALA A 130 -21.29 -14.80 23.81
CA ALA A 130 -21.66 -13.67 22.98
C ALA A 130 -21.44 -13.90 21.48
N ASN A 131 -21.89 -12.97 20.64
CA ASN A 131 -21.83 -13.10 19.19
C ASN A 131 -20.40 -13.48 18.74
N LYS A 132 -20.25 -14.61 18.04
CA LYS A 132 -18.94 -15.13 17.64
C LYS A 132 -18.74 -14.95 16.14
N ILE A 133 -17.62 -14.37 15.76
CA ILE A 133 -17.17 -14.25 14.38
C ILE A 133 -15.96 -15.16 14.21
N THR A 134 -16.03 -16.09 13.27
CA THR A 134 -14.92 -16.99 12.96
C THR A 134 -14.47 -16.75 11.54
N ILE A 135 -13.19 -16.48 11.32
CA ILE A 135 -12.62 -16.39 9.97
C ILE A 135 -11.79 -17.65 9.76
N LYS A 136 -12.19 -18.43 8.75
CA LYS A 136 -11.49 -19.66 8.41
C LYS A 136 -11.34 -19.75 6.90
N GLU A 137 -10.12 -19.95 6.43
CA GLU A 137 -9.81 -20.11 5.00
C GLU A 137 -10.35 -18.94 4.15
N GLY A 138 -10.32 -17.72 4.69
CA GLY A 138 -10.84 -16.53 4.01
C GLY A 138 -12.37 -16.42 3.92
N VAL A 139 -13.13 -17.28 4.60
CA VAL A 139 -14.60 -17.19 4.71
C VAL A 139 -14.97 -16.66 6.10
N THR A 140 -15.91 -15.72 6.16
CA THR A 140 -16.43 -15.20 7.44
C THR A 140 -17.65 -16.00 7.88
N LEU A 141 -17.56 -16.67 9.01
CA LEU A 141 -18.66 -17.35 9.68
C LEU A 141 -19.19 -16.46 10.81
N LEU A 142 -20.48 -16.17 10.79
CA LEU A 142 -21.16 -15.37 11.81
C LEU A 142 -22.06 -16.28 12.64
N TYR A 143 -21.77 -16.39 13.93
CA TYR A 143 -22.58 -17.11 14.92
C TYR A 143 -23.28 -16.08 15.80
N PRO A 144 -24.53 -15.70 15.50
CA PRO A 144 -25.28 -14.80 16.35
C PRO A 144 -25.63 -15.53 17.66
N ASN A 145 -25.61 -14.81 18.78
CA ASN A 145 -26.04 -15.34 20.07
C ASN A 145 -27.57 -15.53 20.16
N THR A 146 -28.31 -14.94 19.22
CA THR A 146 -29.78 -14.94 19.27
C THR A 146 -30.39 -15.23 17.90
N ASP A 147 -31.56 -15.85 17.92
CA ASP A 147 -32.41 -16.02 16.73
C ASP A 147 -33.20 -14.74 16.37
N ASN A 148 -32.98 -13.63 17.10
CA ASN A 148 -33.70 -12.39 16.86
C ASN A 148 -33.17 -11.72 15.56
N PRO A 149 -34.00 -11.59 14.52
CA PRO A 149 -33.58 -11.01 13.25
C PRO A 149 -33.07 -9.57 13.37
N GLU A 150 -33.57 -8.78 14.33
CA GLU A 150 -33.14 -7.38 14.51
C GLU A 150 -31.69 -7.27 15.03
N GLN A 151 -31.27 -8.21 15.88
CA GLN A 151 -29.89 -8.25 16.40
C GLN A 151 -28.92 -8.83 15.37
N ILE A 152 -29.35 -9.84 14.62
CA ILE A 152 -28.59 -10.35 13.47
C ILE A 152 -28.39 -9.23 12.43
N GLN A 153 -29.42 -8.41 12.21
CA GLN A 153 -29.35 -7.25 11.35
C GLN A 153 -28.32 -6.23 11.86
N SER A 154 -28.36 -5.85 13.14
CA SER A 154 -27.42 -4.87 13.68
C SER A 154 -25.97 -5.36 13.60
N LEU A 155 -25.75 -6.66 13.84
CA LEU A 155 -24.44 -7.31 13.69
C LEU A 155 -23.94 -7.25 12.24
N THR A 156 -24.81 -7.58 11.28
CA THR A 156 -24.47 -7.55 9.85
C THR A 156 -24.21 -6.11 9.38
N GLU A 157 -25.01 -5.15 9.83
CA GLU A 157 -24.79 -3.73 9.54
C GLU A 157 -23.48 -3.22 10.14
N ASN A 158 -23.14 -3.64 11.37
CA ASN A 158 -21.89 -3.25 12.00
C ASN A 158 -20.68 -3.85 11.26
N LEU A 159 -20.79 -5.10 10.80
CA LEU A 159 -19.78 -5.75 9.96
C LEU A 159 -19.65 -5.10 8.57
N LEU A 160 -20.74 -4.57 8.03
CA LEU A 160 -20.71 -3.76 6.81
C LEU A 160 -20.17 -2.35 7.08
N LYS A 161 -20.38 -1.78 8.27
CA LYS A 161 -19.80 -0.48 8.66
C LYS A 161 -18.29 -0.56 8.92
N THR A 162 -17.77 -1.74 9.27
CA THR A 162 -16.31 -1.98 9.34
C THR A 162 -15.66 -2.17 7.98
N LEU A 163 -16.43 -2.19 6.88
CA LEU A 163 -15.86 -2.00 5.54
C LEU A 163 -15.03 -0.70 5.55
N PRO A 164 -13.87 -0.68 4.89
CA PRO A 164 -13.04 0.49 4.83
C PRO A 164 -13.84 1.64 4.22
N SER A 165 -14.31 2.57 5.06
CA SER A 165 -14.92 3.81 4.60
C SER A 165 -13.91 4.47 3.66
N SER A 166 -14.39 5.01 2.55
CA SER A 166 -13.62 5.74 1.54
C SER A 166 -13.03 7.05 2.07
N SER A 167 -12.68 7.11 3.36
CA SER A 167 -12.02 8.24 3.97
C SER A 167 -10.76 8.57 3.17
N PRO A 168 -10.63 9.82 2.73
CA PRO A 168 -9.58 10.22 1.81
C PRO A 168 -8.23 9.96 2.48
N ALA A 169 -7.49 9.06 1.85
CA ALA A 169 -6.08 8.78 2.03
C ALA A 169 -5.35 9.77 2.96
N ARG A 170 -5.28 9.45 4.26
CA ARG A 170 -4.01 9.69 4.97
C ARG A 170 -2.98 8.97 4.12
N LYS A 171 -2.12 9.72 3.41
CA LYS A 171 -1.11 9.23 2.44
C LYS A 171 -0.61 7.84 2.87
N ARG A 172 -1.21 6.79 2.32
CA ARG A 172 -0.88 5.40 2.65
C ARG A 172 0.40 5.13 1.89
N GLN A 173 1.51 5.41 2.54
CA GLN A 173 2.83 5.21 1.94
C GLN A 173 3.13 3.72 2.00
N ARG A 174 3.46 3.15 0.84
CA ARG A 174 4.15 1.86 0.77
C ARG A 174 5.44 1.99 1.56
N LYS A 175 5.63 1.10 2.52
CA LYS A 175 6.83 1.09 3.37
C LYS A 175 7.34 -0.35 3.45
N PRO A 176 8.66 -0.58 3.30
CA PRO A 176 9.24 -1.88 3.59
C PRO A 176 8.86 -2.33 5.01
N LEU A 177 8.48 -3.60 5.13
CA LEU A 177 8.28 -4.25 6.42
C LEU A 177 9.63 -4.67 6.97
N LYS A 178 9.97 -4.18 8.15
CA LYS A 178 11.20 -4.49 8.87
C LYS A 178 10.87 -5.27 10.14
N VAL A 179 11.28 -6.53 10.19
CA VAL A 179 11.11 -7.39 11.36
C VAL A 179 12.41 -7.39 12.16
N THR A 180 12.34 -6.93 13.40
CA THR A 180 13.46 -6.77 14.31
C THR A 180 13.34 -7.72 15.49
N LEU A 181 14.31 -8.61 15.64
CA LEU A 181 14.40 -9.50 16.79
C LEU A 181 15.28 -8.86 17.87
N MET A 182 14.73 -8.58 19.04
CA MET A 182 15.43 -8.01 20.18
C MET A 182 15.59 -9.04 21.30
N LEU A 183 16.84 -9.38 21.63
CA LEU A 183 17.16 -10.28 22.73
C LEU A 183 18.02 -9.60 23.79
N GLU A 184 17.76 -9.89 25.06
CA GLU A 184 18.65 -9.49 26.14
C GLU A 184 20.05 -10.13 25.99
N HIS A 185 21.11 -9.34 26.17
CA HIS A 185 22.52 -9.70 25.94
C HIS A 185 23.01 -10.97 26.66
N HIS A 186 22.30 -11.45 27.68
CA HIS A 186 22.66 -12.63 28.45
C HIS A 186 21.99 -13.94 27.98
N ARG A 187 21.19 -13.92 26.91
CA ARG A 187 20.61 -15.14 26.31
C ARG A 187 21.64 -15.84 25.42
N LYS A 188 21.75 -17.17 25.55
CA LYS A 188 22.69 -18.00 24.78
C LYS A 188 22.09 -18.58 23.49
N GLU A 189 20.77 -18.57 23.36
CA GLU A 189 19.99 -19.22 22.28
C GLU A 189 19.71 -18.28 21.09
N TRP A 190 20.46 -17.18 20.94
CA TRP A 190 20.14 -16.15 19.93
C TRP A 190 20.11 -16.70 18.50
N GLN A 191 20.92 -17.71 18.20
CA GLN A 191 20.96 -18.36 16.89
C GLN A 191 19.66 -19.14 16.63
N ASP A 192 19.17 -19.89 17.62
CA ASP A 192 17.95 -20.69 17.48
C ASP A 192 16.72 -19.80 17.22
N TRP A 193 16.64 -18.65 17.90
CA TRP A 193 15.59 -17.65 17.66
C TRP A 193 15.71 -16.98 16.29
N ALA A 194 16.93 -16.68 15.84
CA ALA A 194 17.16 -16.09 14.53
C ALA A 194 16.77 -17.09 13.41
N ASP A 195 17.10 -18.37 13.57
CA ASP A 195 16.80 -19.43 12.61
C ASP A 195 15.30 -19.74 12.56
N ALA A 196 14.62 -19.77 13.71
CA ALA A 196 13.16 -19.91 13.78
C ALA A 196 12.44 -18.73 13.10
N LEU A 197 12.88 -17.49 13.36
CA LEU A 197 12.32 -16.31 12.71
C LEU A 197 12.55 -16.32 11.19
N ALA A 198 13.76 -16.65 10.76
CA ALA A 198 14.09 -16.78 9.34
C ALA A 198 13.22 -17.83 8.65
N SER A 199 13.01 -18.98 9.30
CA SER A 199 12.14 -20.05 8.80
C SER A 199 10.68 -19.60 8.72
N TRP A 200 10.16 -18.93 9.75
CA TRP A 200 8.81 -18.39 9.75
C TRP A 200 8.60 -17.38 8.60
N ILE A 201 9.54 -16.46 8.39
CA ILE A 201 9.46 -15.49 7.30
C ILE A 201 9.52 -16.18 5.94
N HIS A 202 10.41 -17.15 5.76
CA HIS A 202 10.52 -17.90 4.52
C HIS A 202 9.21 -18.63 4.19
N ASN A 203 8.59 -19.27 5.18
CA ASN A 203 7.34 -20.00 5.01
C ASN A 203 6.13 -19.07 4.74
N ASN A 204 6.15 -17.86 5.31
CA ASN A 204 5.06 -16.88 5.18
C ASN A 204 5.34 -15.78 4.14
N GLN A 205 6.44 -15.85 3.41
CA GLN A 205 6.90 -14.79 2.51
C GLN A 205 5.85 -14.44 1.45
N GLN A 206 5.21 -15.46 0.86
CA GLN A 206 4.18 -15.25 -0.16
C GLN A 206 2.95 -14.54 0.41
N THR A 207 2.51 -14.94 1.60
CA THR A 207 1.38 -14.32 2.32
C THR A 207 1.68 -12.88 2.69
N LEU A 208 2.90 -12.60 3.17
CA LEU A 208 3.32 -11.25 3.55
C LEU A 208 3.49 -10.33 2.34
N LEU A 209 4.02 -10.84 1.23
CA LEU A 209 4.13 -10.09 -0.03
C LEU A 209 2.78 -9.91 -0.74
N ALA A 210 1.78 -10.73 -0.42
CA ALA A 210 0.42 -10.53 -0.90
C ALA A 210 -0.24 -9.28 -0.32
N TRP A 211 0.30 -8.70 0.77
CA TRP A 211 -0.19 -7.42 1.29
C TRP A 211 0.22 -6.26 0.35
N PRO A 212 -0.75 -5.54 -0.25
CA PRO A 212 -0.54 -4.53 -1.31
C PRO A 212 0.41 -3.38 -0.94
N CYS A 213 0.50 -3.14 0.35
CA CYS A 213 1.27 -2.10 0.98
C CYS A 213 2.72 -2.50 1.31
N VAL A 214 3.01 -3.80 1.33
CA VAL A 214 4.34 -4.41 1.54
C VAL A 214 5.03 -4.70 0.18
N GLN A 215 4.28 -4.67 -0.92
CA GLN A 215 4.65 -5.25 -2.23
C GLN A 215 5.71 -4.48 -3.07
N GLN A 216 6.56 -3.59 -2.53
CA GLN A 216 7.52 -2.82 -3.35
C GLN A 216 9.02 -2.92 -2.99
N GLN A 217 9.81 -3.07 -4.08
CA GLN A 217 11.27 -2.96 -4.33
C GLN A 217 12.31 -3.58 -3.39
N ASN A 218 12.08 -3.74 -2.09
CA ASN A 218 12.99 -4.42 -1.18
C ASN A 218 12.17 -5.18 -0.15
N GLY A 219 12.02 -6.50 -0.36
CA GLY A 219 11.22 -7.40 0.48
C GLY A 219 11.55 -7.30 1.98
N ILE A 220 10.75 -8.00 2.77
CA ILE A 220 10.79 -8.04 4.24
C ILE A 220 12.26 -8.00 4.75
N ASP A 221 12.66 -6.89 5.36
CA ASP A 221 13.99 -6.72 5.92
C ASP A 221 14.01 -7.32 7.33
N THR A 222 15.07 -8.05 7.65
CA THR A 222 15.22 -8.70 8.95
C THR A 222 16.45 -8.18 9.65
N GLN A 223 16.28 -7.73 10.89
CA GLN A 223 17.39 -7.27 11.71
C GLN A 223 17.37 -7.96 13.08
N VAL A 224 18.48 -8.57 13.47
CA VAL A 224 18.66 -9.07 14.84
C VAL A 224 19.47 -8.04 15.63
N ILE A 225 18.96 -7.64 16.80
CA ILE A 225 19.58 -6.65 17.69
C ILE A 225 19.72 -7.26 19.07
N LEU A 226 20.94 -7.26 19.60
CA LEU A 226 21.19 -7.55 21.01
C LEU A 226 20.95 -6.28 21.82
N SER A 227 20.07 -6.34 22.81
CA SER A 227 19.74 -5.22 23.69
C SER A 227 20.19 -5.49 25.12
N THR A 228 20.49 -4.41 25.85
CA THR A 228 20.75 -4.44 27.30
C THR A 228 19.69 -3.61 27.97
N LEU A 229 18.80 -4.24 28.73
CA LEU A 229 17.84 -3.52 29.56
C LEU A 229 18.57 -3.03 30.81
N GLN A 230 18.72 -1.71 30.96
CA GLN A 230 19.35 -1.12 32.13
C GLN A 230 18.30 -0.98 33.22
N GLU A 231 18.37 -1.86 34.22
CA GLU A 231 17.48 -1.83 35.37
C GLU A 231 17.73 -0.52 36.13
N ASN A 232 16.77 0.39 36.13
CA ASN A 232 16.88 1.62 36.92
C ASN A 232 16.89 1.24 38.39
N GLN A 233 18.04 1.42 39.04
CA GLN A 233 18.10 1.52 40.49
C GLN A 233 17.46 2.86 40.91
N ALA A 234 16.12 2.91 40.86
CA ALA A 234 15.36 4.00 41.44
C ALA A 234 15.51 3.92 42.97
N SER A 235 16.30 4.87 43.49
CA SER A 235 16.45 5.21 44.89
C SER A 235 15.12 5.10 45.66
N GLN A 236 15.14 4.35 46.75
CA GLN A 236 14.03 4.16 47.68
C GLN A 236 13.46 5.51 48.17
N SER A 237 12.35 5.96 47.56
CA SER A 237 11.43 6.89 48.20
C SER A 237 10.46 6.06 49.03
N LYS A 238 10.71 6.06 50.35
CA LYS A 238 9.71 5.68 51.35
C LYS A 238 8.54 6.66 51.21
N ASP A 239 7.36 6.14 50.88
CA ASP A 239 6.02 6.67 51.22
C ASP A 239 5.05 6.46 50.05
N ASN A 240 4.55 5.23 49.90
CA ASN A 240 3.16 4.98 49.49
C ASN A 240 2.80 3.49 49.62
N ASN A 241 1.84 3.19 50.50
CA ASN A 241 1.39 1.85 50.90
C ASN A 241 0.32 1.24 49.97
N ASN A 242 0.36 1.52 48.66
CA ASN A 242 -0.50 0.86 47.68
C ASN A 242 0.35 0.35 46.52
N SER A 243 0.94 -0.84 46.68
CA SER A 243 1.72 -1.51 45.64
C SER A 243 1.39 -3.01 45.57
N GLY A 244 0.29 -3.35 44.90
CA GLY A 244 0.23 -4.61 44.17
C GLY A 244 1.20 -4.57 42.98
N PRO A 245 1.65 -5.71 42.44
CA PRO A 245 2.59 -5.75 41.32
C PRO A 245 1.97 -5.06 40.10
N ARG A 246 2.52 -3.90 39.74
CA ARG A 246 2.15 -3.12 38.56
C ARG A 246 3.43 -2.98 37.74
N LEU A 247 3.41 -3.40 36.48
CA LEU A 247 4.46 -3.10 35.52
C LEU A 247 4.36 -1.62 35.17
N VAL A 248 5.00 -0.79 36.00
CA VAL A 248 5.35 0.58 35.68
C VAL A 248 6.64 0.51 34.88
N SER A 249 6.59 0.93 33.62
CA SER A 249 7.77 1.08 32.76
C SER A 249 8.81 1.96 33.46
N THR A 250 10.01 1.42 33.68
CA THR A 250 11.11 2.12 34.35
C THR A 250 12.08 2.68 33.31
N LEU A 251 11.75 3.88 32.81
CA LEU A 251 12.38 4.67 31.72
C LEU A 251 12.27 4.14 30.28
N ASP A 252 11.89 5.08 29.40
CA ASP A 252 12.24 5.25 27.97
C ASP A 252 12.13 4.03 27.04
N VAL A 253 11.12 3.18 27.22
CA VAL A 253 10.71 2.26 26.15
C VAL A 253 9.98 3.02 25.03
N GLN A 254 9.27 4.11 25.36
CA GLN A 254 8.73 5.03 24.35
C GLN A 254 9.84 5.78 23.58
N ASP A 255 10.97 6.12 24.22
CA ASP A 255 12.01 6.96 23.61
C ASP A 255 13.26 6.18 23.11
N SER A 256 13.39 4.86 23.32
CA SER A 256 14.55 4.10 22.81
C SER A 256 14.23 2.95 21.85
N ILE A 257 13.07 2.31 21.99
CA ILE A 257 12.64 1.24 21.08
C ILE A 257 11.83 1.81 19.91
N VAL A 258 11.00 2.83 20.17
CA VAL A 258 10.20 3.51 19.14
C VAL A 258 11.01 4.57 18.38
N ASP A 259 12.06 5.14 18.99
CA ASP A 259 12.88 6.23 18.41
C ASP A 259 13.84 5.79 17.27
N ARG A 260 13.82 4.50 16.91
CA ARG A 260 14.22 4.06 15.56
C ARG A 260 13.07 4.23 14.56
N GLN A 261 12.42 5.39 14.58
CA GLN A 261 11.58 5.83 13.47
C GLN A 261 12.47 6.13 12.27
N THR A 262 12.84 5.10 11.50
CA THR A 262 13.06 5.35 10.09
C THR A 262 11.69 5.66 9.50
N SER A 263 11.44 6.94 9.19
CA SER A 263 10.18 7.44 8.63
C SER A 263 9.67 6.65 7.41
N ASN A 264 10.55 5.85 6.81
CA ASN A 264 10.36 5.15 5.57
C ASN A 264 10.06 3.65 5.72
N SER A 265 9.96 3.07 6.93
CA SER A 265 9.64 1.63 7.10
C SER A 265 8.50 1.39 8.10
N TRP A 266 7.89 0.21 8.02
CA TRP A 266 7.06 -0.35 9.09
C TRP A 266 7.89 -1.30 9.94
N ASN A 267 7.80 -1.19 11.25
CA ASN A 267 8.64 -1.94 12.17
C ASN A 267 7.82 -2.96 12.95
N VAL A 268 8.30 -4.20 13.02
CA VAL A 268 7.77 -5.25 13.90
C VAL A 268 8.90 -5.64 14.82
N ILE A 269 8.75 -5.45 16.12
CA ILE A 269 9.79 -5.67 17.12
C ILE A 269 9.37 -6.85 17.99
N LEU A 270 10.09 -7.96 17.85
CA LEU A 270 9.94 -9.16 18.65
C LEU A 270 10.88 -9.08 19.85
N TYR A 271 10.36 -8.77 21.03
CA TYR A 271 11.15 -8.61 22.24
C TYR A 271 11.16 -9.88 23.09
N ILE A 272 12.35 -10.40 23.41
CA ILE A 272 12.53 -11.63 24.18
C ILE A 272 13.16 -11.30 25.56
N PRO A 273 12.35 -11.18 26.64
CA PRO A 273 12.85 -10.95 27.98
C PRO A 273 13.56 -12.17 28.57
N LYS A 274 14.42 -11.92 29.58
CA LYS A 274 15.13 -12.97 30.31
C LYS A 274 14.35 -13.59 31.46
N LYS A 275 13.60 -12.81 32.24
CA LYS A 275 13.05 -13.29 33.54
C LYS A 275 11.54 -13.27 33.67
N THR A 276 10.81 -12.56 32.82
CA THR A 276 9.34 -12.53 32.80
C THR A 276 8.83 -11.94 31.49
N PRO A 277 7.73 -12.45 30.90
CA PRO A 277 7.07 -11.77 29.81
C PRO A 277 6.75 -10.33 30.23
N LEU A 278 7.09 -9.38 29.37
CA LEU A 278 6.66 -7.99 29.54
C LEU A 278 5.22 -7.92 29.07
N HIS A 279 4.34 -7.38 29.89
CA HIS A 279 2.99 -7.03 29.44
C HIS A 279 2.88 -5.52 29.30
N PHE A 280 2.33 -5.08 28.18
CA PHE A 280 2.06 -3.69 27.91
C PHE A 280 0.72 -3.31 28.52
N VAL A 281 0.68 -2.15 29.18
CA VAL A 281 -0.55 -1.53 29.68
C VAL A 281 -0.99 -0.52 28.63
N GLN A 282 -2.20 -0.68 28.12
CA GLN A 282 -2.78 0.24 27.16
C GLN A 282 -3.37 1.44 27.91
N ASP A 283 -3.03 2.67 27.50
CA ASP A 283 -3.36 3.90 28.24
C ASP A 283 -4.87 4.24 28.30
N ASP A 284 -5.73 3.45 27.65
CA ASP A 284 -7.18 3.68 27.60
C ASP A 284 -7.95 2.79 28.58
N THR A 285 -8.19 3.31 29.80
CA THR A 285 -9.21 2.93 30.82
C THR A 285 -9.45 1.46 31.20
N THR A 286 -8.78 0.49 30.57
CA THR A 286 -9.00 -0.94 30.74
C THR A 286 -7.73 -1.59 31.29
N THR A 287 -7.86 -2.36 32.37
CA THR A 287 -6.74 -2.98 33.11
C THR A 287 -6.21 -4.26 32.46
N THR A 288 -6.51 -4.52 31.19
CA THR A 288 -6.11 -5.74 30.48
C THR A 288 -4.67 -5.59 29.96
N ALA A 289 -3.78 -6.42 30.49
CA ALA A 289 -2.37 -6.44 30.11
C ALA A 289 -2.22 -7.25 28.81
N SER A 290 -1.67 -6.63 27.75
CA SER A 290 -1.49 -7.27 26.44
C SER A 290 -0.02 -7.61 26.17
N PRO A 291 0.31 -8.73 25.50
CA PRO A 291 1.67 -9.01 25.05
C PRO A 291 2.11 -8.19 23.83
N ALA A 292 1.21 -7.40 23.22
CA ALA A 292 1.48 -6.56 22.05
C ALA A 292 1.14 -5.07 22.29
N MET A 293 1.94 -4.18 21.70
CA MET A 293 1.77 -2.72 21.72
C MET A 293 1.85 -2.18 20.29
N TYR A 294 0.93 -1.28 19.96
CA TYR A 294 0.85 -0.62 18.66
C TYR A 294 1.21 0.87 18.80
N ALA A 295 2.25 1.32 18.11
CA ALA A 295 2.70 2.71 18.13
C ALA A 295 2.98 3.21 16.71
N ASP A 296 2.05 3.97 16.14
CA ASP A 296 2.08 4.49 14.77
C ASP A 296 2.39 3.40 13.73
N SER A 297 3.65 3.32 13.30
CA SER A 297 4.17 2.41 12.28
C SER A 297 5.00 1.25 12.87
N THR A 298 4.88 1.04 14.19
CA THR A 298 5.65 0.06 14.94
C THR A 298 4.71 -0.87 15.71
N LEU A 299 4.81 -2.16 15.46
CA LEU A 299 4.26 -3.23 16.28
C LEU A 299 5.37 -3.71 17.22
N VAL A 300 5.12 -3.77 18.52
CA VAL A 300 6.03 -4.40 19.49
C VAL A 300 5.32 -5.58 20.10
N THR A 301 5.83 -6.80 19.92
CA THR A 301 5.31 -8.01 20.55
C THR A 301 6.35 -8.62 21.47
N THR A 302 5.89 -9.20 22.56
CA THR A 302 6.75 -9.84 23.55
C THR A 302 6.62 -11.35 23.42
N ILE A 303 7.76 -12.03 23.38
CA ILE A 303 7.79 -13.49 23.37
C ILE A 303 7.96 -13.96 24.80
N GLY A 304 7.01 -14.75 25.28
CA GLY A 304 7.12 -15.39 26.60
C GLY A 304 8.40 -16.22 26.72
N GLN A 305 8.79 -16.53 27.97
CA GLN A 305 9.72 -17.64 28.18
C GLN A 305 9.11 -18.93 27.58
N PRO A 306 9.91 -19.96 27.25
CA PRO A 306 9.37 -21.24 26.85
C PRO A 306 8.48 -21.77 27.98
N GLU A 307 7.18 -21.58 27.84
CA GLU A 307 6.21 -22.16 28.75
C GLU A 307 6.30 -23.68 28.60
N THR A 308 6.24 -24.38 29.71
CA THR A 308 6.11 -25.83 29.68
C THR A 308 4.65 -26.15 29.42
N LEU A 309 4.34 -26.77 28.29
CA LEU A 309 3.03 -27.37 28.06
C LEU A 309 2.89 -28.54 29.00
N THR A 310 1.84 -28.51 29.83
CA THR A 310 1.49 -29.64 30.69
C THR A 310 0.67 -30.61 29.86
N VAL A 311 1.31 -31.68 29.39
CA VAL A 311 0.62 -32.75 28.65
C VAL A 311 0.14 -33.79 29.67
N GLU A 312 -1.17 -33.98 29.76
CA GLU A 312 -1.75 -35.11 30.49
C GLU A 312 -1.58 -36.38 29.66
N GLN A 313 -0.68 -37.27 30.08
CA GLN A 313 -0.62 -38.63 29.56
C GLN A 313 -1.30 -39.56 30.57
N THR A 314 -2.45 -40.11 30.18
CA THR A 314 -3.10 -41.19 30.92
C THR A 314 -2.56 -42.52 30.43
N GLN A 315 -1.76 -43.20 31.25
CA GLN A 315 -1.30 -44.55 30.97
C GLN A 315 -2.17 -45.57 31.72
N THR A 316 -2.71 -46.54 30.98
CA THR A 316 -3.45 -47.66 31.55
C THR A 316 -2.48 -48.79 31.86
N ILE A 317 -2.15 -48.96 33.13
CA ILE A 317 -1.25 -50.03 33.60
C ILE A 317 -2.11 -51.22 34.00
N THR A 318 -1.94 -52.34 33.31
CA THR A 318 -2.63 -53.59 33.62
C THR A 318 -1.66 -54.52 34.33
N THR A 319 -1.83 -54.71 35.64
CA THR A 319 -1.03 -55.65 36.43
C THR A 319 -1.84 -56.92 36.66
N THR A 320 -1.27 -58.06 36.26
CA THR A 320 -1.84 -59.38 36.50
C THR A 320 -1.13 -60.00 37.69
N GLU A 321 -1.82 -60.09 38.82
CA GLU A 321 -1.32 -60.78 40.01
C GLU A 321 -1.92 -62.19 40.04
N GLN A 322 -1.08 -63.19 40.25
CA GLN A 322 -1.47 -64.60 40.31
C GLN A 322 -1.35 -65.05 41.77
N ASP A 323 -2.48 -65.10 42.46
CA ASP A 323 -2.56 -65.53 43.86
C ASP A 323 -3.48 -66.76 43.93
N GLY A 324 -2.89 -67.93 44.23
CA GLY A 324 -3.58 -69.21 44.45
C GLY A 324 -4.73 -69.54 43.50
N ASN A 325 -4.44 -70.20 42.37
CA ASN A 325 -5.40 -70.73 41.37
C ASN A 325 -6.37 -69.75 40.69
N GLU A 326 -6.49 -68.49 41.11
CA GLU A 326 -7.24 -67.46 40.39
C GLU A 326 -6.32 -66.35 39.88
N THR A 327 -6.55 -65.94 38.63
CA THR A 327 -5.78 -64.87 37.97
C THR A 327 -6.62 -63.60 38.07
N ILE A 328 -6.14 -62.60 38.82
CA ILE A 328 -6.86 -61.33 38.99
C ILE A 328 -6.11 -60.26 38.20
N THR A 329 -6.77 -59.72 37.18
CA THR A 329 -6.26 -58.60 36.39
C THR A 329 -6.76 -57.30 37.01
N LYS A 330 -5.85 -56.48 37.55
CA LYS A 330 -6.17 -55.12 38.00
C LYS A 330 -5.68 -54.13 36.97
N THR A 331 -6.60 -53.30 36.49
CA THR A 331 -6.28 -52.19 35.60
C THR A 331 -6.29 -50.91 36.44
N ARG A 332 -5.17 -50.17 36.44
CA ARG A 332 -5.05 -48.87 37.09
C ARG A 332 -4.72 -47.83 36.03
N GLU A 333 -5.48 -46.75 36.00
CA GLU A 333 -5.14 -45.56 35.22
C GLU A 333 -4.24 -44.67 36.07
N GLU A 334 -3.09 -44.31 35.52
CA GLU A 334 -2.14 -43.40 36.13
C GLU A 334 -1.94 -42.21 35.18
N THR A 335 -2.42 -41.04 35.61
CA THR A 335 -2.28 -39.80 34.85
C THR A 335 -0.97 -39.13 35.26
N THR A 336 -0.06 -38.98 34.30
CA THR A 336 1.22 -38.31 34.51
C THR A 336 1.18 -36.97 33.80
N HIS A 337 1.47 -35.89 34.52
CA HIS A 337 1.64 -34.57 33.93
C HIS A 337 3.10 -34.41 33.49
N GLU A 338 3.36 -34.53 32.20
CA GLU A 338 4.68 -34.28 31.63
C GLU A 338 4.75 -32.83 31.13
N GLN A 339 5.69 -32.06 31.68
CA GLN A 339 5.96 -30.69 31.26
C GLN A 339 6.94 -30.70 30.09
N LEU A 340 6.42 -30.57 28.87
CA LEU A 340 7.22 -30.50 27.64
C LEU A 340 7.49 -29.02 27.29
N PRO A 341 8.74 -28.65 26.95
CA PRO A 341 9.03 -27.30 26.51
C PRO A 341 8.32 -27.02 25.18
N VAL A 342 7.65 -25.87 25.07
CA VAL A 342 7.12 -25.37 23.80
C VAL A 342 8.27 -25.14 22.82
N SER A 343 8.11 -25.54 21.56
CA SER A 343 9.12 -25.32 20.51
C SER A 343 9.28 -23.82 20.23
N ILE A 344 10.51 -23.40 19.92
CA ILE A 344 10.82 -21.99 19.57
C ILE A 344 9.98 -21.54 18.37
N ASP A 345 9.76 -22.41 17.38
CA ASP A 345 8.93 -22.12 16.20
C ASP A 345 7.51 -21.69 16.58
N LYS A 346 6.89 -22.41 17.53
CA LYS A 346 5.55 -22.08 18.02
C LYS A 346 5.52 -20.75 18.78
N LEU A 347 6.56 -20.46 19.57
CA LEU A 347 6.68 -19.18 20.27
C LEU A 347 6.83 -18.01 19.31
N VAL A 348 7.56 -18.19 18.20
CA VAL A 348 7.66 -17.18 17.13
C VAL A 348 6.32 -17.00 16.43
N GLU A 349 5.62 -18.09 16.12
CA GLU A 349 4.29 -18.06 15.50
C GLU A 349 3.28 -17.29 16.38
N ASP A 350 3.20 -17.64 17.67
CA ASP A 350 2.32 -16.98 18.64
C ASP A 350 2.67 -15.48 18.78
N ALA A 351 3.96 -15.13 18.79
CA ALA A 351 4.42 -13.75 18.87
C ALA A 351 4.16 -12.92 17.60
N MET A 352 4.00 -13.59 16.44
CA MET A 352 3.70 -12.97 15.16
C MET A 352 2.20 -12.94 14.85
N ALA A 353 1.35 -13.59 15.65
CA ALA A 353 -0.10 -13.53 15.50
C ALA A 353 -0.66 -12.09 15.41
N PRO A 354 -0.15 -11.09 16.18
CA PRO A 354 -0.62 -9.70 16.09
C PRO A 354 -0.22 -8.99 14.78
N LEU A 355 0.67 -9.57 13.97
CA LEU A 355 1.10 -8.96 12.70
C LEU A 355 -0.05 -8.80 11.72
N GLY A 356 -0.96 -9.77 11.67
CA GLY A 356 -2.13 -9.71 10.79
C GLY A 356 -2.98 -8.48 11.11
N GLU A 357 -3.29 -8.26 12.39
CA GLU A 357 -4.02 -7.09 12.87
C GLU A 357 -3.27 -5.78 12.60
N PHE A 358 -1.95 -5.76 12.85
CA PHE A 358 -1.13 -4.58 12.53
C PHE A 358 -1.18 -4.23 11.05
N LEU A 359 -0.97 -5.20 10.15
CA LEU A 359 -1.03 -4.98 8.71
C LEU A 359 -2.45 -4.60 8.27
N LEU A 360 -3.49 -5.16 8.87
CA LEU A 360 -4.88 -4.75 8.69
C LEU A 360 -5.04 -3.25 8.97
N GLN A 361 -4.56 -2.81 10.12
CA GLN A 361 -4.66 -1.42 10.58
C GLN A 361 -3.84 -0.48 9.71
N GLN A 362 -2.59 -0.83 9.40
CA GLN A 362 -1.67 0.02 8.63
C GLN A 362 -2.01 0.07 7.13
N CYS A 363 -2.31 -1.08 6.52
CA CYS A 363 -2.54 -1.18 5.09
C CYS A 363 -3.95 -0.79 4.68
N MET A 364 -4.94 -1.23 5.46
CA MET A 364 -6.34 -1.02 5.11
C MET A 364 -6.96 0.18 5.84
N GLY A 365 -6.29 0.70 6.88
CA GLY A 365 -6.85 1.77 7.71
C GLY A 365 -8.08 1.32 8.48
N ALA A 366 -8.28 0.00 8.61
CA ALA A 366 -9.28 -0.57 9.50
C ALA A 366 -8.76 -0.33 10.91
N THR A 367 -9.18 0.76 11.53
CA THR A 367 -9.15 0.77 13.00
C THR A 367 -10.12 -0.31 13.40
N THR A 368 -9.61 -1.44 13.91
CA THR A 368 -10.33 -2.23 14.89
C THR A 368 -10.52 -1.31 16.10
N THR A 369 -11.39 -0.31 15.96
CA THR A 369 -12.15 0.16 17.09
C THR A 369 -13.01 -1.04 17.44
N ILE A 370 -12.42 -1.95 18.20
CA ILE A 370 -13.12 -2.65 19.26
C ILE A 370 -13.57 -1.50 20.16
N ASN A 371 -14.62 -0.81 19.73
CA ASN A 371 -15.38 0.02 20.62
C ASN A 371 -15.93 -1.03 21.57
N ASN A 372 -15.28 -1.15 22.73
CA ASN A 372 -15.86 -1.73 23.93
C ASN A 372 -17.04 -0.80 24.30
N ALA A 373 -18.08 -0.82 23.49
CA ALA A 373 -19.40 -0.47 23.92
C ALA A 373 -19.79 -1.65 24.82
N ASP A 374 -20.04 -1.33 26.09
CA ASP A 374 -20.34 -2.23 27.21
C ASP A 374 -21.58 -3.14 27.04
N ASP A 375 -21.96 -3.55 25.82
CA ASP A 375 -23.03 -4.52 25.56
C ASP A 375 -22.62 -5.50 24.45
N ASP A 376 -22.50 -6.77 24.84
CA ASP A 376 -22.28 -7.99 24.03
C ASP A 376 -20.95 -8.10 23.26
N ASP A 377 -19.93 -8.61 23.97
CA ASP A 377 -18.58 -8.92 23.48
C ASP A 377 -18.58 -9.76 22.18
N VAL A 378 -18.26 -9.13 21.05
CA VAL A 378 -18.04 -9.87 19.81
C VAL A 378 -16.69 -10.59 19.90
N GLN A 379 -16.71 -11.92 20.07
CA GLN A 379 -15.49 -12.74 20.06
C GLN A 379 -15.07 -12.99 18.61
N VAL A 380 -13.90 -12.50 18.22
CA VAL A 380 -13.33 -12.72 16.88
C VAL A 380 -12.22 -13.76 16.97
N GLU A 381 -12.50 -14.95 16.44
CA GLU A 381 -11.48 -15.98 16.22
C GLU A 381 -11.02 -15.89 14.75
N SER A 382 -9.76 -15.54 14.53
CA SER A 382 -9.16 -15.45 13.20
C SER A 382 -7.95 -16.37 13.11
N ASP A 383 -7.85 -17.11 12.02
CA ASP A 383 -6.66 -17.88 11.62
C ASP A 383 -5.53 -16.98 11.06
N GLY A 384 -5.65 -15.65 11.18
CA GLY A 384 -4.74 -14.67 10.59
C GLY A 384 -4.98 -14.43 9.10
N SER A 385 -5.90 -15.14 8.45
CA SER A 385 -6.28 -14.89 7.07
C SER A 385 -7.29 -13.75 6.97
N LEU A 386 -7.08 -12.88 5.98
CA LEU A 386 -8.09 -11.91 5.58
C LEU A 386 -9.24 -12.64 4.90
N PRO A 387 -10.51 -12.32 5.21
CA PRO A 387 -11.62 -12.80 4.41
C PRO A 387 -11.40 -12.41 2.95
N GLN A 388 -11.50 -13.39 2.04
CA GLN A 388 -11.21 -13.23 0.63
C GLN A 388 -12.03 -12.08 0.04
N TRP A 389 -13.30 -12.00 0.42
CA TRP A 389 -14.21 -10.93 0.00
C TRP A 389 -13.81 -9.55 0.53
N GLN A 390 -13.24 -9.45 1.74
CA GLN A 390 -12.76 -8.15 2.25
C GLN A 390 -11.58 -7.67 1.42
N SER A 391 -10.63 -8.57 1.15
CA SER A 391 -9.48 -8.25 0.29
C SER A 391 -9.92 -7.88 -1.13
N GLU A 392 -10.92 -8.58 -1.67
CA GLU A 392 -11.45 -8.34 -3.02
C GLU A 392 -12.26 -7.04 -3.10
N THR A 393 -13.16 -6.78 -2.16
CA THR A 393 -13.91 -5.51 -2.07
C THR A 393 -12.97 -4.33 -1.84
N TRP A 394 -11.96 -4.52 -0.99
CA TRP A 394 -10.91 -3.51 -0.80
C TRP A 394 -10.12 -3.26 -2.08
N LEU A 395 -9.71 -4.33 -2.79
CA LEU A 395 -9.00 -4.23 -4.07
C LEU A 395 -9.85 -3.51 -5.11
N GLN A 396 -11.13 -3.86 -5.23
CA GLN A 396 -12.08 -3.21 -6.12
C GLN A 396 -12.23 -1.72 -5.84
N GLN A 397 -12.48 -1.37 -4.59
CA GLN A 397 -12.65 0.01 -4.18
C GLN A 397 -11.36 0.82 -4.37
N THR A 398 -10.22 0.21 -4.10
CA THR A 398 -8.89 0.83 -4.31
C THR A 398 -8.65 1.03 -5.80
N VAL A 399 -8.82 0.00 -6.63
CA VAL A 399 -8.67 0.08 -8.09
C VAL A 399 -9.63 1.12 -8.66
N ALA A 400 -10.90 1.15 -8.23
CA ALA A 400 -11.86 2.16 -8.68
C ALA A 400 -11.42 3.59 -8.29
N THR A 401 -10.97 3.78 -7.04
CA THR A 401 -10.54 5.09 -6.54
C THR A 401 -9.27 5.56 -7.27
N VAL A 402 -8.27 4.69 -7.39
CA VAL A 402 -7.01 4.98 -8.07
C VAL A 402 -7.27 5.19 -9.57
N TYR A 403 -8.12 4.39 -10.22
CA TYR A 403 -8.51 4.60 -11.61
C TYR A 403 -9.13 5.97 -11.83
N GLN A 404 -10.04 6.40 -10.95
CA GLN A 404 -10.64 7.74 -11.03
C GLN A 404 -9.62 8.85 -10.79
N GLN A 405 -8.65 8.63 -9.89
CA GLN A 405 -7.53 9.56 -9.70
C GLN A 405 -6.67 9.64 -10.97
N VAL A 406 -6.20 8.51 -11.49
CA VAL A 406 -5.37 8.44 -12.71
C VAL A 406 -6.10 9.06 -13.89
N LYS A 407 -7.37 8.69 -14.12
CA LYS A 407 -8.21 9.26 -15.18
C LYS A 407 -8.31 10.79 -15.07
N ARG A 408 -8.47 11.32 -13.86
CA ARG A 408 -8.49 12.77 -13.61
C ARG A 408 -7.13 13.41 -13.90
N GLU A 409 -6.05 12.82 -13.40
CA GLU A 409 -4.69 13.34 -13.62
C GLU A 409 -4.29 13.31 -15.10
N ILE A 410 -4.63 12.24 -15.84
CA ILE A 410 -4.46 12.18 -17.30
C ILE A 410 -5.28 13.29 -17.96
N ARG A 411 -6.54 13.50 -17.54
CA ARG A 411 -7.39 14.54 -18.12
C ARG A 411 -6.83 15.94 -17.87
N ASP A 412 -6.43 16.24 -16.64
CA ASP A 412 -5.85 17.53 -16.25
C ASP A 412 -4.55 17.80 -17.03
N GLU A 413 -3.69 16.79 -17.18
CA GLU A 413 -2.46 16.88 -17.96
C GLU A 413 -2.73 17.06 -19.45
N ALA A 414 -3.73 16.38 -19.99
CA ALA A 414 -4.15 16.52 -21.38
C ALA A 414 -4.72 17.91 -21.65
N ASP A 415 -5.59 18.40 -20.77
CA ASP A 415 -6.17 19.73 -20.85
C ASP A 415 -5.06 20.78 -20.76
N TRP A 416 -4.08 20.60 -19.87
CA TRP A 416 -2.90 21.45 -19.81
C TRP A 416 -2.10 21.39 -21.12
N LEU A 417 -1.79 20.21 -21.67
CA LEU A 417 -1.06 20.07 -22.94
C LEU A 417 -1.82 20.71 -24.11
N LEU A 418 -3.14 20.57 -24.16
CA LEU A 418 -3.99 21.12 -25.21
C LEU A 418 -4.20 22.64 -25.08
N GLN A 419 -4.33 23.15 -23.86
CA GLN A 419 -4.46 24.59 -23.59
C GLN A 419 -3.12 25.31 -23.58
N SER A 420 -2.03 24.59 -23.29
CA SER A 420 -0.68 25.14 -23.34
C SER A 420 -0.47 25.74 -24.71
N SER A 421 0.12 26.93 -24.73
CA SER A 421 0.48 27.61 -25.96
C SER A 421 1.22 26.65 -26.89
N THR A 422 0.97 26.74 -28.20
CA THR A 422 1.55 25.91 -29.28
C THR A 422 3.08 25.90 -29.36
N TRP A 423 3.77 26.54 -28.40
CA TRP A 423 5.21 26.47 -28.17
C TRP A 423 5.67 25.18 -27.47
N VAL A 424 4.78 24.48 -26.75
CA VAL A 424 5.09 23.17 -26.17
C VAL A 424 5.12 22.15 -27.30
N VAL A 425 6.32 21.63 -27.55
CA VAL A 425 6.59 20.65 -28.61
C VAL A 425 6.14 19.30 -28.11
N ILE A 426 5.05 18.79 -28.66
CA ILE A 426 4.62 17.41 -28.42
C ILE A 426 5.26 16.56 -29.52
N ASP A 427 6.48 16.10 -29.26
CA ASP A 427 7.21 15.25 -30.18
C ASP A 427 6.66 13.82 -30.20
N ASP A 428 7.22 12.98 -31.07
CA ASP A 428 6.80 11.58 -31.19
C ASP A 428 7.10 10.77 -29.91
N ALA A 429 8.06 11.20 -29.07
CA ALA A 429 8.41 10.52 -27.83
C ALA A 429 7.36 10.78 -26.73
N VAL A 430 6.97 12.05 -26.54
CA VAL A 430 5.86 12.45 -25.67
C VAL A 430 4.56 11.79 -26.14
N ALA A 431 4.31 11.79 -27.45
CA ALA A 431 3.12 11.14 -28.01
C ALA A 431 3.12 9.61 -27.76
N ALA A 432 4.28 8.96 -27.85
CA ALA A 432 4.41 7.53 -27.54
C ALA A 432 4.15 7.25 -26.05
N GLN A 433 4.72 8.05 -25.14
CA GLN A 433 4.44 7.95 -23.69
C GLN A 433 2.96 8.14 -23.39
N TRP A 434 2.33 9.12 -24.03
CA TRP A 434 0.90 9.35 -23.92
C TRP A 434 0.07 8.15 -24.39
N GLN A 435 0.46 7.54 -25.50
CA GLN A 435 -0.20 6.34 -26.01
C GLN A 435 -0.05 5.16 -25.05
N THR A 436 1.11 5.00 -24.41
CA THR A 436 1.33 3.99 -23.36
C THR A 436 0.40 4.20 -22.16
N LEU A 437 0.21 5.45 -21.70
CA LEU A 437 -0.73 5.77 -20.62
C LEU A 437 -2.17 5.37 -20.97
N VAL A 438 -2.60 5.63 -22.19
CA VAL A 438 -3.95 5.30 -22.66
C VAL A 438 -4.13 3.79 -22.79
N GLN A 439 -3.13 3.09 -23.32
CA GLN A 439 -3.12 1.63 -23.38
C GLN A 439 -3.17 0.99 -21.99
N ALA A 440 -2.41 1.52 -21.03
CA ALA A 440 -2.45 1.07 -19.64
C ALA A 440 -3.87 1.18 -19.06
N MET A 441 -4.56 2.30 -19.29
CA MET A 441 -5.94 2.48 -18.82
C MET A 441 -6.95 1.52 -19.47
N GLN A 442 -6.76 1.19 -20.76
CA GLN A 442 -7.56 0.18 -21.44
C GLN A 442 -7.27 -1.24 -20.92
N GLU A 443 -6.01 -1.54 -20.62
CA GLU A 443 -5.59 -2.82 -20.06
C GLU A 443 -6.13 -3.01 -18.65
N VAL A 444 -6.16 -1.95 -17.84
CA VAL A 444 -6.86 -1.92 -16.55
C VAL A 444 -8.33 -2.28 -16.73
N ALA A 445 -9.04 -1.61 -17.65
CA ALA A 445 -10.44 -1.91 -17.92
C ALA A 445 -10.66 -3.39 -18.30
N ARG A 446 -9.75 -3.97 -19.09
CA ARG A 446 -9.79 -5.38 -19.48
C ARG A 446 -9.55 -6.35 -18.33
N HIS A 447 -8.58 -6.06 -17.47
CA HIS A 447 -8.32 -6.87 -16.27
C HIS A 447 -9.48 -6.81 -15.30
N VAL A 448 -10.05 -5.63 -15.14
CA VAL A 448 -11.21 -5.39 -14.31
C VAL A 448 -12.45 -6.15 -14.82
N GLU A 449 -12.70 -6.14 -16.13
CA GLU A 449 -13.75 -6.95 -16.75
C GLU A 449 -13.50 -8.46 -16.54
N SER A 450 -12.25 -8.90 -16.76
CA SER A 450 -11.85 -10.31 -16.55
C SER A 450 -11.97 -10.75 -15.09
N ALA A 451 -11.73 -9.84 -14.14
CA ALA A 451 -11.88 -10.08 -12.71
C ALA A 451 -13.35 -10.28 -12.32
N SER A 452 -14.26 -9.56 -12.97
CA SER A 452 -15.70 -9.71 -12.79
C SER A 452 -16.22 -11.06 -13.31
N ASP A 453 -15.65 -11.56 -14.42
CA ASP A 453 -16.11 -12.79 -15.05
C ASP A 453 -15.57 -14.07 -14.38
N ASN A 454 -14.35 -14.04 -13.82
CA ASN A 454 -13.70 -15.23 -13.27
C ASN A 454 -13.38 -15.14 -11.77
N LYS A 455 -14.25 -15.74 -10.94
CA LYS A 455 -14.12 -15.75 -9.47
C LYS A 455 -12.85 -16.41 -8.94
N GLN A 456 -12.24 -17.35 -9.67
CA GLN A 456 -11.04 -18.05 -9.19
C GLN A 456 -9.75 -17.24 -9.39
N THR A 457 -9.71 -16.35 -10.38
CA THR A 457 -8.53 -15.52 -10.66
C THR A 457 -8.79 -14.03 -10.44
N SER A 458 -9.93 -13.67 -9.83
CA SER A 458 -10.36 -12.28 -9.68
C SER A 458 -9.33 -11.45 -8.94
N GLN A 459 -8.82 -11.92 -7.79
CA GLN A 459 -7.79 -11.24 -7.01
C GLN A 459 -6.52 -10.93 -7.82
N GLN A 460 -6.05 -11.89 -8.63
CA GLN A 460 -4.86 -11.70 -9.44
C GLN A 460 -5.09 -10.60 -10.50
N HIS A 461 -6.26 -10.57 -11.12
CA HIS A 461 -6.61 -9.53 -12.08
C HIS A 461 -6.80 -8.16 -11.43
N TRP A 462 -7.37 -8.09 -10.22
CA TRP A 462 -7.44 -6.84 -9.46
C TRP A 462 -6.05 -6.31 -9.08
N LEU A 463 -5.13 -7.19 -8.66
CA LEU A 463 -3.74 -6.82 -8.35
C LEU A 463 -2.99 -6.36 -9.60
N GLN A 464 -3.20 -7.02 -10.74
CA GLN A 464 -2.64 -6.59 -12.04
C GLN A 464 -3.17 -5.22 -12.44
N ALA A 465 -4.48 -5.00 -12.34
CA ALA A 465 -5.09 -3.70 -12.60
C ALA A 465 -4.50 -2.59 -11.71
N LEU A 466 -4.33 -2.87 -10.41
CA LEU A 466 -3.71 -1.91 -9.49
C LEU A 466 -2.26 -1.61 -9.86
N THR A 467 -1.48 -2.63 -10.22
CA THR A 467 -0.07 -2.46 -10.63
C THR A 467 0.04 -1.59 -11.88
N ILE A 468 -0.80 -1.84 -12.90
CA ILE A 468 -0.82 -1.05 -14.14
C ILE A 468 -1.24 0.40 -13.86
N LEU A 469 -2.19 0.63 -12.95
CA LEU A 469 -2.59 1.98 -12.54
C LEU A 469 -1.46 2.76 -11.88
N GLU A 470 -0.63 2.09 -11.08
CA GLU A 470 0.51 2.72 -10.43
C GLU A 470 1.63 3.00 -11.41
N ASP A 471 1.91 2.05 -12.32
CA ASP A 471 2.82 2.28 -13.44
C ASP A 471 2.34 3.49 -14.26
N ALA A 472 1.03 3.66 -14.48
CA ALA A 472 0.49 4.82 -15.16
C ALA A 472 0.73 6.14 -14.40
N LEU A 473 0.65 6.14 -13.06
CA LEU A 473 1.02 7.31 -12.25
C LEU A 473 2.51 7.65 -12.38
N ASP A 474 3.38 6.64 -12.38
CA ASP A 474 4.82 6.83 -12.56
C ASP A 474 5.12 7.40 -13.96
N HIS A 475 4.47 6.89 -15.00
CA HIS A 475 4.59 7.42 -16.37
C HIS A 475 4.10 8.87 -16.47
N LEU A 476 2.99 9.22 -15.79
CA LEU A 476 2.53 10.61 -15.69
C LEU A 476 3.56 11.51 -15.02
N GLN A 477 4.20 11.03 -13.95
CA GLN A 477 5.24 11.78 -13.26
C GLN A 477 6.46 11.99 -14.16
N VAL A 478 6.88 10.98 -14.92
CA VAL A 478 7.95 11.11 -15.92
C VAL A 478 7.60 12.16 -16.96
N LEU A 479 6.38 12.12 -17.51
CA LEU A 479 5.88 13.09 -18.48
C LEU A 479 5.95 14.52 -17.94
N ARG A 480 5.49 14.75 -16.69
CA ARG A 480 5.54 16.07 -16.03
C ARG A 480 6.96 16.60 -15.83
N THR A 481 7.94 15.69 -15.71
CA THR A 481 9.36 16.05 -15.56
C THR A 481 10.12 16.14 -16.88
N ASP A 482 9.45 15.88 -18.01
CA ASP A 482 10.10 15.94 -19.32
C ASP A 482 10.54 17.38 -19.65
N PRO A 483 11.84 17.63 -19.88
CA PRO A 483 12.35 18.96 -20.18
C PRO A 483 11.78 19.56 -21.48
N THR A 484 11.24 18.75 -22.39
CA THR A 484 10.59 19.20 -23.62
C THR A 484 9.22 19.81 -23.37
N LEU A 485 8.55 19.39 -22.29
CA LEU A 485 7.25 19.88 -21.86
C LEU A 485 7.38 21.09 -20.93
N MET A 486 8.52 21.26 -20.27
CA MET A 486 8.76 22.42 -19.41
C MET A 486 8.65 23.74 -20.18
N GLU A 487 8.03 24.74 -19.55
CA GLU A 487 7.98 26.07 -20.12
C GLU A 487 9.42 26.58 -20.33
N PRO A 488 9.80 26.97 -21.57
CA PRO A 488 11.14 27.46 -21.82
C PRO A 488 11.41 28.69 -20.96
N LEU A 489 12.61 28.76 -20.38
CA LEU A 489 13.06 29.88 -19.55
C LEU A 489 12.83 31.21 -20.28
N ARG A 490 11.89 32.00 -19.77
CA ARG A 490 11.60 33.34 -20.30
C ARG A 490 12.69 34.30 -19.84
N PHE A 491 13.71 34.47 -20.67
CA PHE A 491 14.66 35.56 -20.47
C PHE A 491 14.02 36.88 -20.88
N SER A 492 14.04 37.86 -19.98
CA SER A 492 13.68 39.22 -20.36
C SER A 492 14.63 39.72 -21.47
N ALA A 493 14.15 40.59 -22.36
CA ALA A 493 14.98 41.19 -23.42
C ALA A 493 16.38 41.65 -22.94
N PRO A 494 16.53 42.33 -21.78
CA PRO A 494 17.86 42.69 -21.27
C PRO A 494 18.71 41.49 -20.85
N GLN A 495 18.13 40.43 -20.27
CA GLN A 495 18.87 39.20 -19.93
C GLN A 495 19.30 38.43 -21.19
N PHE A 496 18.42 38.33 -22.19
CA PHE A 496 18.75 37.73 -23.47
C PHE A 496 19.91 38.48 -24.12
N LEU A 497 19.85 39.81 -24.17
CA LEU A 497 20.94 40.63 -24.71
C LEU A 497 22.22 40.48 -23.88
N ALA A 498 22.13 40.42 -22.55
CA ALA A 498 23.29 40.22 -21.68
C ALA A 498 23.97 38.85 -21.88
N ILE A 499 23.23 37.79 -22.20
CA ILE A 499 23.77 36.46 -22.45
C ILE A 499 24.34 36.36 -23.87
N PHE A 500 23.60 36.82 -24.88
CA PHE A 500 23.97 36.62 -26.28
C PHE A 500 24.92 37.70 -26.83
N ALA A 501 24.90 38.94 -26.33
CA ALA A 501 25.79 39.99 -26.82
C ALA A 501 27.28 39.66 -26.59
N PRO A 502 27.74 39.14 -25.45
CA PRO A 502 29.13 38.73 -25.27
C PRO A 502 29.57 37.58 -26.18
N LEU A 503 28.64 36.73 -26.64
CA LEU A 503 28.91 35.65 -27.60
C LEU A 503 28.96 36.18 -29.04
N CYS A 504 28.03 37.06 -29.41
CA CYS A 504 27.90 37.57 -30.77
C CYS A 504 28.87 38.72 -31.09
N LEU A 505 29.19 39.58 -30.11
CA LEU A 505 30.07 40.74 -30.33
C LEU A 505 31.47 40.34 -30.83
N PRO A 506 32.18 39.37 -30.22
CA PRO A 506 33.51 38.96 -30.69
C PRO A 506 33.52 38.39 -32.10
N LEU A 507 32.42 37.75 -32.52
CA LEU A 507 32.25 37.22 -33.87
C LEU A 507 31.94 38.33 -34.87
N PHE A 508 31.09 39.29 -34.51
CA PHE A 508 30.64 40.37 -35.40
C PHE A 508 31.67 41.49 -35.57
N PHE A 509 32.37 41.87 -34.50
CA PHE A 509 33.25 43.05 -34.48
C PHE A 509 34.39 42.99 -35.52
N PRO A 510 35.09 41.85 -35.71
CA PRO A 510 36.16 41.74 -36.71
C PRO A 510 35.66 41.97 -38.14
N HIS A 511 34.48 41.46 -38.48
CA HIS A 511 33.85 41.66 -39.80
C HIS A 511 33.44 43.11 -40.00
N LEU A 512 32.88 43.76 -38.98
CA LEU A 512 32.52 45.17 -39.02
C LEU A 512 33.77 46.07 -39.20
N ILE A 513 34.83 45.83 -38.42
CA ILE A 513 36.11 46.56 -38.54
C ILE A 513 36.72 46.33 -39.93
N GLY A 514 36.70 45.09 -40.43
CA GLY A 514 37.16 44.73 -41.76
C GLY A 514 36.41 45.49 -42.86
N LEU A 515 35.09 45.56 -42.75
CA LEU A 515 34.23 46.30 -43.67
C LEU A 515 34.56 47.80 -43.67
N ILE A 516 34.68 48.43 -42.49
CA ILE A 516 35.02 49.85 -42.37
C ILE A 516 36.40 50.13 -43.00
N ARG A 517 37.38 49.25 -42.77
CA ARG A 517 38.74 49.40 -43.31
C ARG A 517 38.76 49.30 -44.84
N GLU A 518 38.09 48.30 -45.41
CA GLU A 518 38.02 48.14 -46.86
C GLU A 518 37.17 49.23 -47.52
N TRP A 519 36.12 49.72 -46.86
CA TRP A 519 35.35 50.87 -47.33
C TRP A 519 36.20 52.14 -47.43
N LYS A 520 36.99 52.46 -46.39
CA LYS A 520 37.94 53.58 -46.43
C LYS A 520 38.94 53.43 -47.58
N ARG A 521 39.47 52.22 -47.78
CA ARG A 521 40.40 51.92 -48.88
C ARG A 521 39.74 52.08 -50.25
N TYR A 522 38.51 51.61 -50.41
CA TYR A 522 37.73 51.77 -51.63
C TYR A 522 37.52 53.25 -51.96
N LYS A 523 37.10 54.07 -50.97
CA LYS A 523 36.88 55.51 -51.15
C LYS A 523 38.15 56.23 -51.60
N LEU A 524 39.30 55.92 -51.00
CA LEU A 524 40.60 56.51 -51.39
C LEU A 524 41.04 56.11 -52.81
N LEU A 525 40.78 54.86 -53.20
CA LEU A 525 41.09 54.40 -54.56
C LEU A 525 40.15 55.03 -55.60
N HIS A 526 38.88 55.24 -55.23
CA HIS A 526 37.92 55.87 -56.12
C HIS A 526 38.22 57.37 -56.28
N SER A 527 38.54 58.09 -55.20
CA SER A 527 38.85 59.53 -55.27
C SER A 527 40.06 59.81 -56.17
N LYS A 528 41.12 59.00 -56.06
CA LYS A 528 42.33 59.08 -56.90
C LYS A 528 42.12 58.74 -58.38
N LYS A 529 41.00 58.11 -58.73
CA LYS A 529 40.66 57.79 -60.13
C LYS A 529 39.81 58.88 -60.78
N THR A 530 39.21 59.75 -59.97
CA THR A 530 38.38 60.89 -60.41
C THR A 530 39.17 62.19 -60.53
N GLU A 531 40.30 62.31 -59.83
CA GLU A 531 41.37 63.26 -60.15
C GLU A 531 42.22 62.72 -61.31
#